data_AF-A0A0J0YXJ9-F1
#
_entry.id   AF-A0A0J0YXJ9-F1
#
_cell.length_a   1.000
_cell.length_b   1.000
_cell.length_c   1.000
_cell.angle_alpha   90.00
_cell.angle_beta   90.00
_cell.angle_gamma   90.00
#
_symmetry.space_group_name_H-M   'P 1'
#
loop_
_entity.id
_entity.type
_entity.pdbx_description
1 polymer ?
#
loop_
_entity_poly.entity_id
_entity_poly.type
_entity_poly.pdbx_seq_one_letter_code
_entity_poly.pdbx_strand_id
1 'polypeptide(L)' 'MQMPIMLPPISDDDALELRIYLDFAISQIGQPASSTLCRLFHFLQKKCQDIEEERWRNDPRNWGACCKWPYDDDDFPF' A
#
# COMPACT_ATOMS: atom_id res chain seq x y z
N MET A 1 3.98 -20.97 16.64
CA MET A 1 2.95 -20.00 17.05
C MET A 1 3.04 -18.80 16.11
N GLN A 2 1.98 -18.45 15.39
CA GLN A 2 1.93 -17.22 14.58
C GLN A 2 1.69 -16.05 15.52
N MET A 3 2.67 -15.15 15.65
CA MET A 3 2.41 -13.89 16.37
C MET A 3 1.54 -12.99 15.47
N PRO A 4 0.41 -12.50 15.97
CA PRO A 4 -0.36 -11.50 15.24
C PRO A 4 0.52 -10.27 15.05
N ILE A 5 0.73 -9.88 13.79
CA ILE A 5 1.41 -8.63 13.47
C ILE A 5 0.44 -7.51 13.85
N MET A 6 0.63 -6.94 15.04
CA MET A 6 -0.03 -5.69 15.40
C MET A 6 0.88 -4.56 14.96
N LEU A 7 0.50 -3.90 13.87
CA LEU A 7 1.12 -2.63 13.53
C LEU A 7 0.77 -1.59 14.60
N PRO A 8 1.70 -0.68 14.93
CA PRO A 8 1.32 0.52 15.65
C PRO A 8 0.19 1.25 14.88
N PRO A 9 -0.66 2.02 15.56
CA PRO A 9 -1.66 2.83 14.89
C PRO A 9 -0.94 3.80 13.95
N ILE A 10 -1.14 3.60 12.65
CA ILE A 10 -0.69 4.49 11.58
C ILE A 10 -1.94 5.09 10.95
N SER A 11 -1.83 6.32 10.43
CA SER A 11 -2.95 6.90 9.68
C SER A 11 -3.17 6.16 8.36
N ASP A 12 -4.36 6.31 7.79
CA ASP A 12 -4.69 5.71 6.49
C ASP A 12 -3.75 6.22 5.38
N ASP A 13 -3.39 7.50 5.42
CA ASP A 13 -2.48 8.09 4.44
C ASP A 13 -1.05 7.54 4.59
N ASP A 14 -0.55 7.38 5.83
CA ASP A 14 0.75 6.77 6.08
C ASP A 14 0.80 5.31 5.61
N ALA A 15 -0.30 4.57 5.78
CA ALA A 15 -0.40 3.18 5.32
C ALA A 15 -0.30 3.09 3.80
N LEU A 16 -0.95 4.03 3.09
CA LEU A 16 -0.95 4.09 1.63
C LEU A 16 0.42 4.55 1.08
N GLU A 17 1.06 5.52 1.72
CA GLU A 17 2.43 5.93 1.38
C GLU A 17 3.43 4.78 1.62
N LEU A 18 3.29 4.07 2.74
CA LEU A 18 4.13 2.90 3.04
C LEU A 18 4.01 1.82 1.96
N ARG A 19 2.82 1.60 1.39
CA ARG A 19 2.65 0.68 0.26
C ARG A 19 3.48 1.09 -0.95
N ILE A 20 3.57 2.38 -1.27
CA ILE A 20 4.38 2.86 -2.41
C ILE A 20 5.86 2.48 -2.20
N TYR A 21 6.40 2.69 -1.00
CA TYR A 21 7.78 2.31 -0.69
C TYR A 21 8.00 0.78 -0.73
N LEU A 22 7.01 0.00 -0.30
CA LEU A 22 7.09 -1.46 -0.36
C LEU A 22 7.08 -1.98 -1.80
N ASP A 23 6.20 -1.44 -2.63
CA ASP A 23 6.11 -1.80 -4.05
C ASP A 23 7.39 -1.38 -4.79
N PHE A 24 7.94 -0.20 -4.49
CA PHE A 24 9.26 0.22 -4.97
C PHE A 24 10.36 -0.75 -4.53
N ALA A 25 10.44 -1.09 -3.25
CA ALA A 25 11.45 -1.99 -2.71
C ALA A 25 11.37 -3.39 -3.37
N ILE A 26 10.17 -3.93 -3.57
CA ILE A 26 9.96 -5.19 -4.29
C ILE A 26 10.44 -5.09 -5.74
N SER A 27 10.16 -3.98 -6.42
CA SER A 27 10.57 -3.79 -7.82
C SER A 27 12.10 -3.77 -7.99
N GLN A 28 12.82 -3.21 -7.03
CA GLN A 28 14.27 -3.01 -7.10
C GLN A 28 15.06 -4.21 -6.52
N ILE A 29 14.54 -4.83 -5.46
CA ILE A 29 15.28 -5.81 -4.65
C ILE A 29 14.71 -7.22 -4.84
N GLY A 30 13.50 -7.34 -5.42
CA GLY A 30 12.77 -8.58 -5.53
C GLY A 30 11.95 -8.90 -4.28
N GLN A 31 11.26 -10.04 -4.32
CA GLN A 31 10.45 -10.51 -3.18
C GLN A 31 11.34 -10.85 -1.98
N PRO A 32 10.92 -10.53 -0.74
CA PRO A 32 11.70 -10.86 0.44
C PRO A 32 11.86 -12.38 0.59
N ALA A 33 13.07 -12.84 0.91
CA ALA A 33 13.33 -14.27 1.19
C ALA A 33 12.76 -14.73 2.54
N SER A 34 12.51 -13.79 3.46
CA SER A 34 11.97 -14.09 4.78
C SER A 34 10.45 -14.27 4.73
N SER A 35 9.98 -15.45 5.14
CA SER A 35 8.54 -15.75 5.23
C SER A 35 7.77 -14.80 6.14
N THR A 36 8.41 -14.28 7.19
CA THR A 36 7.82 -13.29 8.10
C THR A 36 7.67 -11.93 7.42
N LEU A 37 8.66 -11.52 6.62
CA LEU A 37 8.57 -10.29 5.83
C LEU A 37 7.49 -10.43 4.76
N CYS A 38 7.43 -11.52 3.99
CA CYS A 38 6.33 -11.70 3.03
C CYS A 38 4.94 -11.59 3.67
N ARG A 39 4.76 -12.15 4.88
CA ARG A 39 3.50 -12.00 5.62
C ARG A 39 3.21 -10.56 6.01
N LEU A 40 4.22 -9.80 6.43
CA LEU A 40 4.08 -8.38 6.72
C LEU A 40 3.67 -7.58 5.48
N PHE A 41 4.30 -7.83 4.34
CA PHE A 41 3.97 -7.17 3.07
C PHE A 41 2.53 -7.48 2.63
N HIS A 42 2.12 -8.75 2.67
CA HIS A 42 0.74 -9.11 2.36
C HIS A 42 -0.27 -8.49 3.33
N PHE A 43 0.08 -8.40 4.61
CA PHE A 43 -0.77 -7.73 5.60
C PHE A 43 -0.95 -6.25 5.28
N LEU A 44 0.13 -5.54 4.93
CA LEU A 44 0.11 -4.13 4.56
C LEU A 44 -0.67 -3.88 3.27
N GLN A 45 -0.45 -4.69 2.25
CA GLN A 45 -1.22 -4.62 0.99
C GLN A 45 -2.72 -4.80 1.23
N LYS A 46 -3.10 -5.79 2.04
CA LYS A 46 -4.51 -6.01 2.40
C LYS A 46 -5.09 -4.82 3.16
N LYS A 47 -4.35 -4.26 4.13
CA LYS A 47 -4.79 -3.08 4.86
C LYS A 47 -5.02 -1.87 3.97
N CYS A 48 -4.16 -1.64 3.00
CA CYS A 48 -4.35 -0.57 2.01
C CYS A 48 -5.60 -0.79 1.15
N GLN A 49 -5.89 -2.03 0.77
CA GLN A 49 -7.12 -2.37 0.05
C GLN A 49 -8.35 -2.10 0.90
N ASP A 50 -8.35 -2.51 2.17
CA ASP A 50 -9.46 -2.25 3.10
C ASP A 50 -9.74 -0.74 3.23
N ILE A 51 -8.69 0.09 3.33
CA ILE A 51 -8.79 1.56 3.41
C ILE A 51 -9.37 2.16 2.13
N GLU A 52 -8.85 1.77 0.95
CA GLU A 52 -9.35 2.27 -0.34
C GLU A 52 -10.81 1.83 -0.59
N GLU A 53 -11.18 0.60 -0.20
CA GLU A 53 -12.56 0.14 -0.25
C GLU A 53 -13.48 0.97 0.66
N GLU A 54 -13.05 1.27 1.89
CA GLU A 54 -13.81 2.11 2.81
C GLU A 54 -13.96 3.54 2.28
N ARG A 55 -12.89 4.12 1.72
CA ARG A 55 -12.93 5.43 1.07
C ARG A 55 -13.91 5.45 -0.10
N TRP A 56 -13.89 4.45 -0.97
CA TRP A 56 -14.82 4.34 -2.10
C TRP A 56 -16.27 4.11 -1.68
N ARG A 57 -16.51 3.30 -0.64
CA ARG A 57 -17.87 3.12 -0.08
C ARG A 57 -18.42 4.43 0.48
N ASN A 58 -17.56 5.27 1.05
CA ASN A 58 -17.95 6.56 1.62
C ASN A 58 -18.15 7.64 0.54
N ASP A 59 -17.28 7.71 -0.46
CA ASP A 59 -17.46 8.52 -1.66
C ASP A 59 -16.77 7.83 -2.86
N PRO A 60 -17.52 7.40 -3.88
CA PRO A 60 -16.95 6.74 -5.05
C PRO A 60 -15.88 7.57 -5.80
N ARG A 61 -15.84 8.89 -5.59
CA ARG A 61 -14.82 9.80 -6.16
C ARG A 61 -13.47 9.71 -5.45
N ASN A 62 -13.41 9.07 -4.29
CA ASN A 62 -12.17 8.90 -3.51
C ASN A 62 -11.34 7.69 -3.93
N TRP A 63 -11.82 6.86 -4.86
CA TRP A 63 -11.08 5.70 -5.34
C TRP A 63 -9.77 6.13 -6.01
N GLY A 64 -8.64 5.59 -5.53
CA GLY A 64 -7.33 5.93 -6.05
C GLY A 64 -6.87 7.34 -5.67
N ALA A 65 -7.49 7.99 -4.69
CA ALA A 65 -7.06 9.30 -4.20
C ALA A 65 -5.61 9.28 -3.66
N CYS A 66 -5.15 8.14 -3.13
CA CYS A 66 -3.75 7.93 -2.76
C CYS A 66 -2.91 7.25 -3.84
N CYS A 67 -3.51 6.83 -4.94
CA CYS A 67 -2.80 6.36 -6.15
C CYS A 67 -2.51 7.51 -7.14
N LYS A 68 -2.70 8.77 -6.75
CA LYS A 68 -2.14 9.92 -7.48
C LYS A 68 -0.64 10.03 -7.22
N TRP A 69 0.13 9.02 -7.63
CA TRP A 69 1.54 9.22 -8.00
C TRP A 69 1.57 9.77 -9.44
N PRO A 70 2.59 10.55 -9.86
CA PRO A 70 2.47 11.75 -10.69
C PRO A 70 2.13 11.45 -12.15
N TYR A 71 0.91 11.00 -12.39
CA TYR A 71 0.33 10.84 -13.71
C TYR A 71 -1.05 11.47 -13.64
N ASP A 72 -1.08 12.79 -13.47
CA ASP A 72 -1.93 13.54 -14.38
C ASP A 72 -1.42 13.21 -15.79
N ASP A 73 -2.33 12.76 -16.65
CA ASP A 73 -2.15 12.09 -17.94
C ASP A 73 -1.32 12.83 -19.03
N ASP A 74 -0.38 13.72 -18.70
CA ASP A 74 0.33 14.56 -19.68
C ASP A 74 1.88 14.64 -19.53
N ASP A 75 2.52 14.07 -18.50
CA ASP A 75 3.97 14.30 -18.25
C ASP A 75 4.85 13.03 -18.14
N PHE A 76 4.70 12.08 -19.07
CA PHE A 76 5.74 11.05 -19.30
C PHE A 76 6.33 11.12 -20.71
N PRO A 77 7.40 11.89 -20.93
CA PRO A 77 8.31 11.62 -22.01
C PRO A 77 9.37 10.62 -21.50
N PHE A 78 9.33 9.40 -22.09
CA PHE A 78 10.32 8.30 -22.08
C PHE A 78 10.68 7.62 -20.75
#